data_AF-A0A519TD44-F1
#
_entry.id   AF-A0A519TD44-F1
#
_cell.length_a   1.000
_cell.length_b   1.000
_cell.length_c   1.000
_cell.angle_alpha   90.00
_cell.angle_beta   90.00
_cell.angle_gamma   90.00
#
_symmetry.space_group_name_H-M   'P 1'
#
loop_
_entity.id
_entity.type
_entity.pdbx_description
1 polymer ?
#
loop_
_entity_poly.entity_id
_entity_poly.type
_entity_poly.pdbx_seq_one_letter_code
_entity_poly.pdbx_strand_id
1 'polypeptide(L)'
;MLFKNTLSNLTRIRQVAEVLLRYGFEDVVTNTPLRRLVSQQRRLRWLEQDERPVFETTRWERIRLIIEELGPTFIKLAQALSNRADLLPEALIDEFEKLQSNVPPFPVEEARHLVEQELGRPLPEIFAEFDDVPIGSASIGQVHR
;
A
#
# COMPACT_ATOMS: atom_id res chain seq x y z
N MET A 1 21.48 2.81 21.53
CA MET A 1 20.17 2.97 20.85
C MET A 1 20.32 3.44 19.40
N LEU A 2 21.17 4.42 19.08
CA LEU A 2 21.35 4.95 17.72
C LEU A 2 21.77 3.91 16.66
N PHE A 3 22.73 3.02 16.99
CA PHE A 3 23.23 2.02 16.04
C PHE A 3 22.21 0.94 15.63
N LYS A 4 21.25 0.59 16.51
CA LYS A 4 20.21 -0.42 16.18
C LYS A 4 19.25 0.10 15.10
N ASN A 5 18.88 1.39 15.17
CA ASN A 5 18.03 2.02 14.15
C ASN A 5 18.76 2.14 12.81
N THR A 6 20.04 2.53 12.82
CA THR A 6 20.86 2.60 11.59
C THR A 6 21.04 1.23 10.93
N LEU A 7 21.29 0.17 11.70
CA LEU A 7 21.44 -1.19 11.18
C LEU A 7 20.12 -1.77 10.64
N SER A 8 18.99 -1.53 11.34
CA SER A 8 17.66 -1.91 10.87
C SER A 8 17.31 -1.23 9.53
N ASN A 9 17.66 0.05 9.40
CA ASN A 9 17.45 0.81 8.16
C ASN A 9 18.24 0.21 6.98
N LEU A 10 19.46 -0.27 7.20
CA LEU A 10 20.26 -0.91 6.13
C LEU A 10 19.64 -2.23 5.65
N THR A 11 19.14 -3.05 6.58
CA THR A 11 18.42 -4.29 6.23
C THR A 11 17.19 -3.97 5.39
N ARG A 12 16.43 -2.94 5.78
CA ARG A 12 15.24 -2.51 5.04
C ARG A 12 15.57 -1.95 3.66
N ILE A 13 16.62 -1.13 3.53
CA ILE A 13 17.05 -0.59 2.23
C ILE A 13 17.52 -1.73 1.31
N ARG A 14 18.24 -2.72 1.84
CA ARG A 14 18.63 -3.90 1.08
C ARG A 14 17.42 -4.67 0.59
N GLN A 15 16.40 -4.87 1.44
CA GLN A 15 15.14 -5.48 1.03
C GLN A 15 14.51 -4.70 -0.14
N VAL A 16 14.44 -3.37 -0.06
CA VAL A 16 13.93 -2.52 -1.15
C VAL A 16 14.68 -2.80 -2.46
N ALA A 17 16.01 -2.81 -2.41
CA ALA A 17 16.83 -3.08 -3.60
C ALA A 17 16.61 -4.50 -4.16
N GLU A 18 16.41 -5.51 -3.30
CA GLU A 18 16.12 -6.88 -3.71
C GLU A 18 14.74 -7.03 -4.37
N VAL A 19 13.73 -6.32 -3.86
CA VAL A 19 12.38 -6.29 -4.48
C VAL A 19 12.43 -5.58 -5.84
N LEU A 20 13.11 -4.44 -5.95
CA LEU A 20 13.24 -3.72 -7.23
C LEU A 20 13.86 -4.60 -8.32
N LEU A 21 14.93 -5.35 -8.00
CA LEU A 21 15.53 -6.30 -8.95
C LEU A 21 14.54 -7.39 -9.36
N ARG A 22 13.79 -7.97 -8.42
CA ARG A 22 12.82 -9.03 -8.71
C ARG A 22 11.78 -8.63 -9.76
N TYR A 23 11.36 -7.36 -9.75
CA TYR A 23 10.35 -6.81 -10.65
C TYR A 23 10.93 -6.07 -11.87
N GLY A 24 12.24 -6.20 -12.11
CA GLY A 24 12.89 -5.69 -13.31
C GLY A 24 13.20 -4.20 -13.34
N PHE A 25 13.38 -3.59 -12.17
CA PHE A 25 13.85 -2.21 -12.01
C PHE A 25 15.36 -2.16 -11.72
N GLU A 26 16.13 -2.93 -12.51
CA GLU A 26 17.59 -3.01 -12.39
C GLU A 26 18.28 -1.69 -12.77
N ASP A 27 17.72 -0.97 -13.74
CA ASP A 27 18.09 0.40 -14.09
C ASP A 27 18.04 1.33 -12.86
N VAL A 28 16.99 1.23 -12.05
CA VAL A 28 16.84 2.03 -10.83
C VAL A 28 17.89 1.63 -9.79
N VAL A 29 18.16 0.34 -9.63
CA VAL A 29 19.14 -0.14 -8.63
C VAL A 29 20.57 0.21 -9.06
N THR A 30 20.89 0.14 -10.35
CA THR A 30 22.24 0.39 -10.88
C THR A 30 22.59 1.86 -10.98
N ASN A 31 21.62 2.72 -11.31
CA ASN A 31 21.82 4.16 -11.47
C ASN A 31 21.64 4.97 -10.18
N THR A 32 21.42 4.31 -9.05
CA THR A 32 21.29 4.95 -7.73
C THR A 32 22.32 4.40 -6.74
N PRO A 33 22.51 5.05 -5.56
CA PRO A 33 23.38 4.53 -4.50
C PRO A 33 23.00 3.11 -4.01
N LEU A 34 21.80 2.61 -4.33
CA LEU A 34 21.35 1.25 -4.01
C LEU A 34 22.27 0.17 -4.59
N ARG A 35 22.99 0.46 -5.68
CA ARG A 35 24.00 -0.44 -6.28
C ARG A 35 25.03 -0.93 -5.25
N ARG A 36 25.37 -0.13 -4.24
CA ARG A 36 26.37 -0.49 -3.21
C ARG A 36 25.86 -1.54 -2.22
N LEU A 37 24.54 -1.74 -2.15
CA LEU A 37 23.88 -2.61 -1.17
C LEU A 37 23.55 -3.99 -1.74
N VAL A 38 23.71 -4.19 -3.04
CA VAL A 38 23.53 -5.47 -3.73
C VAL A 38 24.85 -5.92 -4.33
N SER A 39 25.21 -7.21 -4.20
CA SER A 39 26.44 -7.75 -4.78
C SER A 39 26.42 -7.74 -6.30
N GLN A 40 27.59 -7.58 -6.92
CA GLN A 40 27.71 -7.60 -8.40
C GLN A 40 27.20 -8.93 -8.98
N GLN A 41 27.52 -10.06 -8.33
CA GLN A 41 27.05 -11.38 -8.75
C GLN A 41 25.52 -11.49 -8.78
N ARG A 42 24.81 -10.84 -7.84
CA ARG A 42 23.33 -10.86 -7.83
C ARG A 42 22.74 -10.01 -8.94
N ARG A 43 23.35 -8.88 -9.29
CA ARG A 43 22.94 -8.07 -10.44
C ARG A 43 23.14 -8.84 -11.75
N LEU A 44 24.32 -9.47 -11.91
CA LEU A 44 24.63 -10.27 -13.09
C LEU A 44 23.70 -11.49 -13.22
N ARG A 45 23.45 -12.22 -12.14
CA ARG A 45 22.48 -13.33 -12.13
C ARG A 45 21.07 -12.92 -12.52
N TRP A 46 20.67 -11.67 -12.24
CA TRP A 46 19.37 -11.17 -12.69
C TRP A 46 19.36 -10.94 -14.20
N LEU A 47 20.41 -10.33 -14.75
CA LEU A 47 20.58 -10.14 -16.20
C LEU A 47 20.64 -11.48 -16.97
N GLU A 48 21.10 -12.55 -16.31
CA GLU A 48 21.19 -13.91 -16.88
C GLU A 48 19.90 -14.74 -16.72
N GLN A 49 18.96 -14.34 -15.86
CA GLN A 49 17.70 -15.06 -15.64
C GLN A 49 16.61 -14.56 -16.60
N ASP A 50 16.61 -15.11 -17.80
CA ASP A 50 15.64 -14.84 -18.88
C ASP A 50 14.22 -15.43 -18.64
N GLU A 51 14.01 -16.16 -17.54
CA GLU A 51 12.74 -16.82 -17.25
C GLU A 51 11.99 -16.15 -16.10
N ARG A 52 11.18 -15.10 -16.36
CA ARG A 52 10.15 -14.67 -15.40
C ARG A 52 8.85 -14.16 -16.06
N PRO A 53 7.66 -14.51 -15.50
CA PRO A 53 6.34 -13.99 -15.89
C PRO A 53 6.15 -12.47 -15.65
N VAL A 54 7.21 -11.78 -15.21
CA VAL A 54 7.25 -10.33 -14.93
C VAL A 54 7.21 -9.51 -16.23
N PHE A 55 7.49 -10.10 -17.39
CA PHE A 55 7.33 -9.43 -18.68
C PHE A 55 5.92 -9.54 -19.27
N GLU A 56 5.02 -10.32 -18.67
CA GLU A 56 3.61 -10.41 -19.08
C GLU A 56 2.75 -9.28 -18.50
N THR A 57 3.28 -8.53 -17.54
CA THR A 57 2.60 -7.45 -16.81
C THR A 57 3.14 -6.09 -17.21
N THR A 58 2.31 -5.05 -17.11
CA THR A 58 2.72 -3.69 -17.47
C THR A 58 3.75 -3.13 -16.49
N ARG A 59 4.54 -2.13 -16.91
CA ARG A 59 5.48 -1.44 -15.99
C ARG A 59 4.75 -0.89 -14.76
N TRP A 60 3.53 -0.37 -14.92
CA TRP A 60 2.73 0.21 -13.84
C TRP A 60 2.26 -0.84 -12.84
N GLU A 61 1.79 -1.98 -13.34
CA GLU A 61 1.39 -3.11 -12.50
C GLU A 61 2.58 -3.63 -11.66
N ARG A 62 3.77 -3.70 -12.25
CA ARG A 62 4.97 -4.07 -11.50
C ARG A 62 5.31 -3.08 -10.38
N ILE A 63 5.06 -1.78 -10.56
CA ILE A 63 5.23 -0.80 -9.48
C ILE A 63 4.24 -1.08 -8.35
N ARG A 64 2.98 -1.36 -8.65
CA ARG A 64 1.98 -1.77 -7.64
C ARG A 64 2.43 -3.04 -6.89
N LEU A 65 2.89 -4.06 -7.60
CA LEU A 65 3.37 -5.30 -6.98
C LEU A 65 4.60 -5.08 -6.10
N ILE A 66 5.53 -4.19 -6.50
CA ILE A 66 6.64 -3.76 -5.63
C ILE A 66 6.08 -3.13 -4.34
N ILE A 67 5.13 -2.20 -4.45
CA ILE A 67 4.53 -1.54 -3.30
C ILE A 67 3.87 -2.54 -2.35
N GLU A 68 3.12 -3.51 -2.87
CA GLU A 68 2.50 -4.59 -2.09
C GLU A 68 3.55 -5.42 -1.35
N GLU A 69 4.60 -5.86 -2.05
CA GLU A 69 5.64 -6.68 -1.44
C GLU A 69 6.46 -5.91 -0.38
N LEU A 70 6.69 -4.62 -0.60
CA LEU A 70 7.31 -3.76 0.40
C LEU A 70 6.41 -3.56 1.62
N GLY A 71 5.09 -3.71 1.48
CA GLY A 71 4.16 -3.84 2.59
C GLY A 71 3.52 -2.51 3.05
N PRO A 72 2.93 -2.49 4.26
CA PRO A 72 1.87 -1.54 4.63
C PRO A 72 2.28 -0.07 4.60
N THR A 73 3.55 0.25 4.91
CA THR A 73 4.04 1.63 4.81
C THR A 73 4.03 2.14 3.38
N PHE A 74 4.43 1.31 2.41
CA PHE A 74 4.45 1.67 1.00
C PHE A 74 3.04 1.67 0.41
N ILE A 75 2.19 0.75 0.83
CA ILE A 75 0.76 0.73 0.45
C ILE A 75 0.09 2.04 0.84
N LYS A 76 0.27 2.52 2.08
CA LYS A 76 -0.28 3.81 2.53
C LYS A 76 0.24 5.00 1.72
N LEU A 77 1.52 4.96 1.33
CA LEU A 77 2.09 5.99 0.45
C LEU A 77 1.43 5.98 -0.92
N ALA A 78 1.26 4.81 -1.53
CA ALA A 78 0.59 4.67 -2.83
C ALA A 78 -0.88 5.11 -2.77
N GLN A 79 -1.61 4.76 -1.71
CA GLN A 79 -2.98 5.22 -1.48
C GLN A 79 -3.08 6.74 -1.34
N ALA A 80 -2.10 7.39 -0.70
CA ALA A 80 -2.06 8.85 -0.60
C ALA A 80 -1.74 9.51 -1.95
N LEU A 81 -0.89 8.89 -2.76
CA LEU A 81 -0.49 9.39 -4.08
C LEU A 81 -1.56 9.13 -5.16
N SER A 82 -2.38 8.10 -5.06
CA SER A 82 -3.45 7.83 -6.05
C SER A 82 -4.46 8.97 -6.11
N ASN A 83 -4.64 9.70 -5.00
CA ASN A 83 -5.53 10.87 -4.94
C ASN A 83 -4.89 12.16 -5.53
N ARG A 84 -3.69 12.07 -6.12
CA ARG A 84 -2.90 13.20 -6.64
C ARG A 84 -2.64 13.05 -8.14
N ALA A 85 -3.68 13.27 -8.94
CA ALA A 85 -3.63 13.22 -10.41
C ALA A 85 -2.63 14.21 -11.04
N ASP A 86 -2.19 15.22 -10.29
CA ASP A 86 -1.16 16.17 -10.70
C ASP A 86 0.28 15.63 -10.59
N LEU A 87 0.50 14.52 -9.88
CA LEU A 87 1.84 13.99 -9.58
C LEU A 87 2.19 12.71 -10.33
N LEU A 88 1.20 11.90 -10.70
CA LEU A 88 1.41 10.56 -11.26
C LEU A 88 0.70 10.41 -12.61
N PRO A 89 1.25 9.61 -13.54
CA PRO A 89 0.53 9.20 -14.74
C PRO A 89 -0.74 8.42 -14.40
N GLU A 90 -1.80 8.64 -15.18
CA GLU A 90 -3.12 7.99 -15.00
C GLU A 90 -3.01 6.47 -14.85
N ALA A 91 -2.26 5.80 -15.74
CA ALA A 91 -2.08 4.36 -15.67
C ALA A 91 -1.39 3.84 -14.39
N LEU A 92 -0.65 4.68 -13.66
CA LEU A 92 -0.12 4.31 -12.34
C LEU A 92 -1.13 4.56 -11.23
N ILE A 93 -1.96 5.60 -11.38
CA ILE A 93 -3.06 5.89 -10.45
C ILE A 93 -4.05 4.73 -10.47
N ASP A 94 -4.45 4.24 -11.65
CA ASP A 94 -5.33 3.09 -11.81
C ASP A 94 -4.81 1.84 -11.08
N GLU A 95 -3.49 1.61 -11.11
CA GLU A 95 -2.87 0.52 -10.38
C GLU A 95 -2.85 0.77 -8.86
N PHE A 96 -2.62 2.00 -8.41
CA PHE A 96 -2.64 2.34 -6.99
C PHE A 96 -4.06 2.37 -6.40
N GLU A 97 -5.09 2.66 -7.20
CA GLU A 97 -6.49 2.57 -6.77
C GLU A 97 -6.87 1.14 -6.38
N LYS A 98 -6.28 0.12 -7.02
CA LYS A 98 -6.46 -1.29 -6.63
C LYS A 98 -5.93 -1.60 -5.22
N LEU A 99 -5.06 -0.74 -4.67
CA LEU A 99 -4.54 -0.86 -3.31
C LEU A 99 -5.46 -0.22 -2.27
N GLN A 100 -6.51 0.50 -2.69
CA GLN A 100 -7.45 1.10 -1.76
C GLN A 100 -8.24 0.00 -1.02
N SER A 101 -8.52 0.26 0.25
CA SER A 101 -9.23 -0.69 1.10
C SER A 101 -10.71 -0.67 0.75
N ASN A 102 -11.19 -1.66 0.00
CA ASN A 102 -12.61 -1.91 -0.22
C ASN A 102 -13.12 -2.93 0.81
N VAL A 103 -13.11 -2.54 2.09
CA VAL A 103 -13.72 -3.35 3.14
C VAL A 103 -15.24 -3.15 3.03
N PRO A 104 -16.03 -4.21 2.77
CA PRO A 104 -17.48 -4.06 2.76
C PRO A 104 -17.95 -3.58 4.15
N PRO A 105 -18.93 -2.67 4.21
CA PRO A 105 -19.49 -2.28 5.49
C PRO A 105 -20.16 -3.48 6.16
N PHE A 106 -20.16 -3.48 7.49
CA PHE A 106 -20.93 -4.44 8.27
C PHE A 106 -22.38 -3.94 8.40
N PRO A 107 -23.33 -4.82 8.79
CA PRO A 107 -24.75 -4.47 8.83
C PRO A 107 -25.04 -3.22 9.68
N VAL A 108 -25.90 -2.34 9.18
CA VAL A 108 -26.23 -1.09 9.88
C VAL A 108 -26.82 -1.32 11.26
N GLU A 109 -27.60 -2.39 11.46
CA GLU A 109 -28.17 -2.72 12.77
C GLU A 109 -27.10 -2.95 13.83
N GLU A 110 -25.97 -3.56 13.45
CA GLU A 110 -24.83 -3.73 14.35
C GLU A 110 -24.17 -2.38 14.66
N ALA A 111 -24.09 -1.48 13.66
CA ALA A 111 -23.53 -0.13 13.86
C ALA A 111 -24.40 0.69 14.82
N ARG A 112 -25.73 0.67 14.63
CA ARG A 112 -26.69 1.34 15.52
C ARG A 112 -26.56 0.80 16.93
N HIS A 113 -26.57 -0.52 17.08
CA HIS A 113 -26.48 -1.17 18.37
C HIS A 113 -25.20 -0.80 19.12
N LEU A 114 -24.04 -0.82 18.44
CA LEU A 114 -22.77 -0.43 19.04
C LEU A 114 -22.79 1.03 19.51
N VAL A 115 -23.31 1.96 18.70
CA VAL A 115 -23.41 3.38 19.08
C VAL A 115 -24.33 3.57 20.28
N GLU A 116 -25.51 2.94 20.28
CA GLU A 116 -26.46 3.04 21.41
C GLU A 116 -25.91 2.40 22.68
N GLN A 117 -25.18 1.29 22.57
CA GLN A 117 -24.54 0.63 23.69
C GLN A 117 -23.46 1.50 24.33
N GLU A 118 -22.58 2.11 23.51
CA GLU A 118 -21.49 2.96 24.00
C GLU A 118 -21.99 4.29 24.57
N LEU A 119 -23.09 4.84 24.03
CA LEU A 119 -23.67 6.12 24.48
C LEU A 119 -24.80 5.96 25.51
N GLY A 120 -25.30 4.74 25.72
CA GLY A 120 -26.33 4.40 26.71
C GLY A 120 -27.73 4.94 26.42
N ARG A 121 -28.01 5.41 25.20
CA ARG A 121 -29.29 5.99 24.78
C ARG A 121 -29.61 5.64 23.32
N PRO A 122 -30.90 5.61 22.92
CA PRO A 122 -31.28 5.38 21.53
C PRO A 122 -30.78 6.47 20.58
N LEU A 123 -30.39 6.12 19.36
CA LEU A 123 -29.88 7.07 18.36
C LEU A 123 -30.79 8.29 18.13
N PRO A 124 -32.12 8.15 17.97
CA PRO A 124 -33.02 9.28 17.72
C PRO A 124 -33.10 10.30 18.86
N GLU A 125 -32.63 9.93 20.07
CA GLU A 125 -32.59 10.85 21.20
C GLU A 125 -31.28 11.64 21.29
N ILE A 126 -30.23 11.20 20.60
CA ILE A 126 -28.89 11.77 20.65
C ILE A 126 -28.62 12.59 19.38
N PHE A 127 -28.97 12.04 18.22
CA PHE A 127 -28.71 12.61 16.90
C PHE A 127 -30.00 13.06 16.24
N ALA A 128 -29.95 14.20 15.53
CA ALA A 128 -31.08 14.68 14.76
C ALA A 128 -31.35 13.79 13.52
N GLU A 129 -30.28 13.28 12.91
CA GLU A 129 -30.30 12.40 11.75
C GLU A 129 -29.15 11.39 11.86
N PHE A 130 -29.32 10.21 11.28
CA PHE A 130 -28.29 9.18 11.13
C PHE A 130 -28.52 8.46 9.79
N ASP A 131 -27.53 8.49 8.89
CA ASP A 131 -27.62 7.79 7.62
C ASP A 131 -27.29 6.30 7.77
N ASP A 132 -28.24 5.44 7.42
CA ASP A 132 -28.06 3.99 7.48
C ASP A 132 -27.04 3.48 6.45
N VAL A 133 -26.78 4.25 5.39
CA VAL A 133 -25.74 3.96 4.40
C VAL A 133 -24.42 4.59 4.85
N PRO A 134 -23.36 3.80 5.09
CA PRO A 134 -22.07 4.36 5.48
C PRO A 134 -21.43 5.11 4.31
N ILE A 135 -20.83 6.26 4.61
CA ILE A 135 -20.07 7.06 3.64
C ILE A 135 -18.67 6.46 3.36
N GLY A 136 -18.23 5.52 4.20
CA GLY A 136 -16.98 4.78 4.00
C GLY A 136 -16.79 3.66 5.02
N SER A 137 -16.01 2.66 4.65
CA SER A 137 -15.64 1.54 5.52
C SER A 137 -14.12 1.31 5.44
N ALA A 138 -13.51 0.96 6.57
CA ALA A 138 -12.09 0.77 6.72
C ALA A 138 -11.81 -0.44 7.63
N SER A 139 -10.54 -0.83 7.74
CA SER A 139 -10.12 -2.05 8.43
C SER A 139 -10.56 -2.20 9.90
N ILE A 140 -10.98 -1.13 10.57
CA ILE A 140 -11.35 -1.13 12.00
C ILE A 140 -12.71 -0.47 12.27
N GLY A 141 -13.50 -0.16 11.24
CA GLY A 141 -14.80 0.48 11.42
C GLY A 141 -15.32 1.14 10.15
N GLN A 142 -16.51 1.72 10.25
CA GLN A 142 -17.17 2.45 9.16
C GLN A 142 -17.63 3.82 9.64
N VAL A 143 -17.85 4.73 8.70
CA VAL A 143 -18.25 6.13 8.97
C VAL A 143 -19.64 6.36 8.43
N HIS A 144 -20.50 6.94 9.27
CA HIS A 144 -21.86 7.35 8.94
C HIS A 144 -21.97 8.88 9.04
N ARG A 145 -22.94 9.46 8.33
CA ARG A 145 -23.27 10.89 8.39
C ARG A 145 -24.35 11.16 9.43
#